data_AF-A0A2Z5E6R0-F1
#
_entry.id   AF-A0A2Z5E6R0-F1
#
_cell.length_a   1.000
_cell.length_b   1.000
_cell.length_c   1.000
_cell.angle_alpha   90.00
_cell.angle_beta   90.00
_cell.angle_gamma   90.00
#
_symmetry.space_group_name_H-M   'P 1'
#
loop_
_entity.id
_entity.type
_entity.pdbx_description
1 polymer ?
#
loop_
_entity_poly.entity_id
_entity_poly.type
_entity_poly.pdbx_seq_one_letter_code
_entity_poly.pdbx_strand_id
1 'polypeptide(L)'
;MSKITAALEASVATVRDNTPPEGTAQTRRQRACVDHAFARILKLIAPRIRHFIRQYGLACHWDDAEQCCAIAVHRAIQSYEPEKAQFTTFVNWQIRGELQSLRFRVMTDQRPSARKVEATTVSLDAITGGEDGEGLSILSAIADEDALGRTEAGASDYLAKAAMNALTESYVEHLRNSGLERIRRRAHNAQPKPVKAKRPDNAAAAPPVRRPGRAPLDPAELTELEQRLEHNRQVVEGRLFETAPPLDLGEDETGLARERVRQVAKRAAKTMSDLAVMDPRFSLMAEYRQAMLAAH
;
A
#
# COMPACT_ATOMS: atom_id res chain seq x y z
N MET A 1 -32.41 -26.38 -31.23
CA MET A 1 -31.10 -25.90 -30.76
C MET A 1 -30.96 -26.16 -29.27
N SER A 2 -29.77 -26.53 -28.78
CA SER A 2 -29.53 -26.63 -27.32
C SER A 2 -29.72 -25.27 -26.65
N LYS A 3 -30.22 -25.25 -25.41
CA LYS A 3 -30.38 -24.01 -24.61
C LYS A 3 -29.07 -23.22 -24.52
N ILE A 4 -27.94 -23.91 -24.46
CA ILE A 4 -26.61 -23.29 -24.44
C ILE A 4 -26.29 -22.62 -25.77
N THR A 5 -26.53 -23.31 -26.89
CA THR A 5 -26.31 -22.76 -28.24
C THR A 5 -27.14 -21.50 -28.46
N ALA A 6 -28.44 -21.54 -28.14
CA ALA A 6 -29.31 -20.37 -28.28
C ALA A 6 -28.87 -19.19 -27.40
N ALA A 7 -28.47 -19.45 -26.15
CA ALA A 7 -27.95 -18.42 -25.25
C ALA A 7 -26.62 -17.82 -25.75
N LEU A 8 -25.80 -18.63 -26.42
CA LEU A 8 -24.55 -18.19 -27.02
C LEU A 8 -24.81 -17.24 -28.20
N GLU A 9 -25.68 -17.63 -29.13
CA GLU A 9 -26.07 -16.81 -30.28
C GLU A 9 -26.67 -15.47 -29.84
N ALA A 10 -27.56 -15.49 -28.83
CA ALA A 10 -28.13 -14.26 -28.29
C ALA A 10 -27.09 -13.32 -27.67
N SER A 11 -26.07 -13.88 -26.98
CA SER A 11 -25.00 -13.09 -26.39
C SER A 11 -24.08 -12.50 -27.46
N VAL A 12 -23.82 -13.24 -28.54
CA VAL A 12 -23.03 -12.74 -29.69
C VAL A 12 -23.79 -11.65 -30.45
N ALA A 13 -25.10 -11.82 -30.67
CA ALA A 13 -25.95 -10.78 -31.24
C ALA A 13 -25.88 -9.49 -30.41
N THR A 14 -25.94 -9.61 -29.07
CA THR A 14 -25.80 -8.45 -28.16
C THR A 14 -24.46 -7.71 -28.35
N VAL A 15 -23.35 -8.45 -28.54
CA VAL A 15 -22.05 -7.82 -28.83
C VAL A 15 -22.10 -7.08 -30.17
N ARG A 16 -22.64 -7.71 -31.22
CA ARG A 16 -22.74 -7.10 -32.56
C ARG A 16 -23.60 -5.83 -32.55
N ASP A 17 -24.75 -5.86 -31.89
CA ASP A 17 -25.68 -4.72 -31.81
C ASP A 17 -25.08 -3.52 -31.05
N ASN A 18 -24.14 -3.76 -30.14
CA ASN A 18 -23.47 -2.73 -29.34
C ASN A 18 -22.06 -2.38 -29.84
N THR A 19 -21.62 -3.00 -30.94
CA THR A 19 -20.35 -2.67 -31.60
C THR A 19 -20.61 -1.60 -32.65
N PRO A 20 -20.06 -0.39 -32.49
CA PRO A 20 -20.29 0.70 -33.42
C PRO A 20 -19.61 0.44 -34.77
N PRO A 21 -20.14 1.00 -35.88
CA PRO A 21 -19.46 0.95 -37.17
C PRO A 21 -18.12 1.69 -37.13
N GLU A 22 -17.21 1.29 -38.03
CA GLU A 22 -15.86 1.84 -38.11
C GLU A 22 -15.86 3.38 -38.15
N GLY A 23 -15.00 3.99 -37.34
CA GLY A 23 -14.85 5.44 -37.25
C GLY A 23 -15.76 6.15 -36.24
N THR A 24 -16.67 5.43 -35.56
CA THR A 24 -17.53 6.04 -34.52
C THR A 24 -17.12 5.61 -33.10
N ALA A 25 -17.12 6.56 -32.17
CA ALA A 25 -16.70 6.29 -30.79
C ALA A 25 -17.76 5.51 -30.03
N GLN A 26 -17.37 4.39 -29.43
CA GLN A 26 -18.27 3.58 -28.60
C GLN A 26 -18.63 4.30 -27.30
N THR A 27 -19.93 4.38 -27.00
CA THR A 27 -20.44 4.97 -25.75
C THR A 27 -20.10 4.09 -24.53
N ARG A 28 -20.05 4.68 -23.33
CA ARG A 28 -19.78 3.93 -22.07
C ARG A 28 -20.79 2.80 -21.84
N ARG A 29 -22.06 3.03 -22.17
CA ARG A 29 -23.13 2.02 -22.02
C ARG A 29 -22.92 0.85 -22.98
N GLN A 30 -22.59 1.12 -24.24
CA GLN A 30 -22.28 0.08 -25.22
C GLN A 30 -21.08 -0.76 -24.79
N ARG A 31 -20.01 -0.14 -24.29
CA ARG A 31 -18.83 -0.86 -23.75
C ARG A 31 -19.23 -1.82 -22.64
N ALA A 32 -19.94 -1.33 -21.63
CA ALA A 32 -20.39 -2.17 -20.52
C ALA A 32 -21.30 -3.33 -20.99
N CYS A 33 -22.17 -3.10 -21.98
CA CYS A 33 -23.00 -4.15 -22.57
C CYS A 33 -22.15 -5.20 -23.31
N VAL A 34 -21.14 -4.78 -24.07
CA VAL A 34 -20.21 -5.69 -24.76
C VAL A 34 -19.41 -6.51 -23.75
N ASP A 35 -18.85 -5.87 -22.72
CA ASP A 35 -18.05 -6.55 -21.69
C ASP A 35 -18.88 -7.61 -20.95
N HIS A 36 -20.13 -7.28 -20.59
CA HIS A 36 -21.03 -8.21 -19.93
C HIS A 36 -21.43 -9.39 -20.83
N ALA A 37 -21.73 -9.11 -22.10
CA ALA A 37 -22.04 -10.15 -23.08
C ALA A 37 -20.84 -11.05 -23.36
N PHE A 38 -19.63 -10.49 -23.45
CA PHE A 38 -18.39 -11.25 -23.62
C PHE A 38 -18.10 -12.16 -22.42
N ALA A 39 -18.22 -11.64 -21.20
CA ALA A 39 -18.08 -12.44 -19.98
C ALA A 39 -19.10 -13.59 -19.92
N ARG A 40 -20.33 -13.35 -20.37
CA ARG A 40 -21.38 -14.38 -20.47
C ARG A 40 -21.02 -15.45 -21.50
N ILE A 41 -20.47 -15.08 -22.67
CA ILE A 41 -20.00 -16.02 -23.70
C ILE A 41 -18.90 -16.91 -23.13
N LEU A 42 -17.89 -16.33 -22.47
CA LEU A 42 -16.81 -17.09 -21.85
C LEU A 42 -17.34 -18.09 -20.83
N LYS A 43 -18.28 -17.68 -19.97
CA LYS A 43 -18.93 -18.56 -18.99
C LYS A 43 -19.67 -19.74 -19.66
N LEU A 44 -20.36 -19.50 -20.77
CA LEU A 44 -21.08 -20.54 -21.52
C LEU A 44 -20.12 -21.54 -22.21
N ILE A 45 -18.99 -21.06 -22.72
CA ILE A 45 -18.00 -21.89 -23.44
C ILE A 45 -17.00 -22.56 -22.48
N ALA A 46 -16.86 -22.08 -21.24
CA ALA A 46 -15.86 -22.55 -20.29
C ALA A 46 -15.72 -24.09 -20.17
N PRO A 47 -16.80 -24.91 -20.09
CA PRO A 47 -16.65 -26.37 -20.06
C PRO A 47 -15.91 -26.93 -21.27
N ARG A 48 -16.11 -26.33 -22.44
CA ARG A 48 -15.46 -26.73 -23.69
C ARG A 48 -14.02 -26.26 -23.78
N ILE A 49 -13.71 -25.06 -23.30
CA ILE A 49 -12.33 -24.59 -23.13
C ILE A 49 -11.56 -25.57 -22.25
N ARG A 50 -12.10 -25.94 -21.09
CA ARG A 50 -11.48 -26.93 -20.19
C ARG A 50 -11.23 -28.27 -20.87
N HIS A 51 -12.18 -28.73 -21.68
CA HIS A 51 -12.02 -29.97 -22.44
C HIS A 51 -10.88 -29.87 -23.45
N PHE A 52 -10.83 -28.78 -24.24
CA PHE A 52 -9.76 -28.61 -25.23
C PHE A 52 -8.39 -28.41 -24.61
N ILE A 53 -8.25 -27.64 -23.52
CA ILE A 53 -6.97 -27.46 -22.83
C ILE A 53 -6.38 -28.82 -22.43
N ARG A 54 -7.21 -29.71 -21.85
CA ARG A 54 -6.79 -31.08 -21.51
C ARG A 54 -6.46 -31.91 -22.74
N GLN A 55 -7.28 -31.86 -23.78
CA GLN A 55 -7.06 -32.62 -25.02
C GLN A 55 -5.74 -32.23 -25.71
N TYR A 56 -5.36 -30.96 -25.64
CA TYR A 56 -4.11 -30.45 -26.21
C TYR A 56 -2.91 -30.63 -25.28
N GLY A 57 -3.09 -31.23 -24.09
CA GLY A 57 -2.03 -31.48 -23.11
C GLY A 57 -1.55 -30.23 -22.36
N LEU A 58 -2.27 -29.12 -22.45
CA LEU A 58 -1.86 -27.81 -21.91
C LEU A 58 -2.27 -27.60 -20.45
N ALA A 59 -2.51 -28.67 -19.69
CA ALA A 59 -2.97 -28.58 -18.30
C ALA A 59 -1.96 -27.86 -17.40
N CYS A 60 -0.66 -28.05 -17.64
CA CYS A 60 0.42 -27.36 -16.92
C CYS A 60 0.60 -25.89 -17.34
N HIS A 61 -0.07 -25.45 -18.41
CA HIS A 61 -0.06 -24.08 -18.94
C HIS A 61 -1.48 -23.50 -18.93
N TRP A 62 -2.22 -23.77 -17.85
CA TRP A 62 -3.66 -23.50 -17.79
C TRP A 62 -3.98 -22.02 -18.04
N ASP A 63 -3.29 -21.13 -17.35
CA ASP A 63 -3.54 -19.68 -17.41
C ASP A 63 -3.29 -19.13 -18.82
N ASP A 64 -2.16 -19.51 -19.43
CA ASP A 64 -1.84 -19.12 -20.80
C ASP A 64 -2.85 -19.68 -21.81
N ALA A 65 -3.27 -20.94 -21.61
CA ALA A 65 -4.23 -21.60 -22.49
C ALA A 65 -5.64 -20.99 -22.37
N GLU A 66 -6.04 -20.56 -21.17
CA GLU A 66 -7.29 -19.85 -20.94
C GLU A 66 -7.28 -18.48 -21.64
N GLN A 67 -6.20 -17.72 -21.51
CA GLN A 67 -6.04 -16.43 -22.21
C GLN A 67 -6.05 -16.59 -23.73
N CYS A 68 -5.33 -17.59 -24.26
CA CYS A 68 -5.36 -17.89 -25.70
C CYS A 68 -6.78 -18.23 -26.18
N CYS A 69 -7.55 -18.98 -25.38
CA CYS A 69 -8.95 -19.25 -25.69
C CYS A 69 -9.83 -18.00 -25.66
N ALA A 70 -9.60 -17.08 -24.71
CA ALA A 70 -10.33 -15.82 -24.65
C ALA A 70 -10.06 -14.94 -25.89
N ILE A 71 -8.81 -14.89 -26.34
CA ILE A 71 -8.43 -14.22 -27.61
C ILE A 71 -9.13 -14.89 -28.80
N ALA A 72 -9.17 -16.23 -28.83
CA ALA A 72 -9.86 -16.99 -29.88
C ALA A 72 -11.35 -16.64 -29.93
N VAL A 73 -12.01 -16.57 -28.77
CA VAL A 73 -13.43 -16.18 -28.67
C VAL A 73 -13.65 -14.75 -29.15
N HIS A 74 -12.78 -13.81 -28.76
CA HIS A 74 -12.85 -12.43 -29.23
C HIS A 74 -12.72 -12.33 -30.76
N ARG A 75 -11.70 -12.98 -31.34
CA ARG A 75 -11.51 -13.04 -32.81
C ARG A 75 -12.68 -13.72 -33.51
N ALA A 76 -13.25 -14.77 -32.90
CA ALA A 76 -14.43 -15.44 -33.41
C ALA A 76 -15.61 -14.47 -33.48
N ILE A 77 -15.86 -13.67 -32.43
CA ILE A 77 -16.96 -12.70 -32.42
C ILE A 77 -16.79 -11.65 -33.52
N GLN A 78 -15.58 -11.14 -33.73
CA GLN A 78 -15.29 -10.12 -34.75
C GLN A 78 -15.52 -10.60 -36.18
N SER A 79 -15.26 -11.88 -36.46
CA SER A 79 -15.34 -12.47 -37.81
C SER A 79 -16.56 -13.37 -38.01
N TYR A 80 -17.49 -13.40 -37.06
CA TYR A 80 -18.62 -14.30 -37.10
C TYR A 80 -19.71 -13.83 -38.08
N GLU A 81 -20.06 -14.72 -39.01
CA GLU A 81 -21.17 -14.55 -39.95
C GLU A 81 -22.30 -15.56 -39.66
N PRO A 82 -23.45 -15.13 -39.08
CA PRO A 82 -24.50 -16.06 -38.66
C PRO A 82 -25.17 -16.85 -39.79
N GLU A 83 -25.17 -16.30 -41.00
CA GLU A 83 -25.76 -16.93 -42.18
C GLU A 83 -24.95 -18.14 -42.66
N LYS A 84 -23.65 -18.19 -42.35
CA LYS A 84 -22.74 -19.23 -42.85
C LYS A 84 -22.63 -20.43 -41.90
N ALA A 85 -22.66 -20.21 -40.58
CA ALA A 85 -22.49 -21.27 -39.59
C ALA A 85 -23.04 -20.89 -38.21
N GLN A 86 -23.32 -21.88 -37.37
CA GLN A 86 -23.57 -21.66 -35.94
C GLN A 86 -22.30 -21.20 -35.22
N PHE A 87 -22.41 -20.24 -34.31
CA PHE A 87 -21.28 -19.67 -33.59
C PHE A 87 -20.54 -20.74 -32.79
N THR A 88 -21.26 -21.69 -32.18
CA THR A 88 -20.63 -22.82 -31.45
C THR A 88 -19.68 -23.64 -32.32
N THR A 89 -19.97 -23.75 -33.62
CA THR A 89 -19.11 -24.49 -34.55
C THR A 89 -17.91 -23.64 -34.89
N PHE A 90 -18.13 -22.37 -35.25
CA PHE A 90 -17.08 -21.45 -35.65
C PHE A 90 -16.06 -21.20 -34.52
N VAL A 91 -16.53 -20.92 -33.30
CA VAL A 91 -15.66 -20.65 -32.15
C VAL A 91 -14.81 -21.87 -31.76
N ASN A 92 -15.31 -23.09 -31.96
CA ASN A 92 -14.53 -24.29 -31.70
C ASN A 92 -13.31 -24.39 -32.63
N TRP A 93 -13.47 -24.01 -33.90
CA TRP A 93 -12.36 -23.98 -34.85
C TRP A 93 -11.30 -22.95 -34.44
N GLN A 94 -11.74 -21.75 -34.03
CA GLN A 94 -10.84 -20.70 -33.55
C GLN A 94 -10.07 -21.14 -32.30
N ILE A 95 -10.76 -21.71 -31.31
CA ILE A 95 -10.13 -22.20 -30.06
C ILE A 95 -9.08 -23.27 -30.37
N ARG A 96 -9.38 -24.22 -31.25
CA ARG A 96 -8.42 -25.27 -31.65
C ARG A 96 -7.18 -24.67 -32.33
N GLY A 97 -7.34 -23.66 -33.17
CA GLY A 97 -6.25 -22.99 -33.85
C GLY A 97 -5.30 -22.29 -32.87
N GLU A 98 -5.84 -21.49 -31.95
CA GLU A 98 -5.02 -20.78 -30.95
C GLU A 98 -4.33 -21.74 -29.97
N LEU A 99 -5.03 -22.78 -29.49
CA LEU A 99 -4.42 -23.79 -28.62
C LEU A 99 -3.32 -24.58 -29.32
N GLN A 100 -3.49 -24.89 -30.62
CA GLN A 100 -2.44 -25.52 -31.40
C GLN A 100 -1.22 -24.60 -31.55
N SER A 101 -1.44 -23.31 -31.78
CA SER A 101 -0.40 -22.29 -31.87
C SER A 101 0.36 -22.12 -30.54
N LEU A 102 -0.35 -22.12 -29.41
CA LEU A 102 0.27 -22.12 -28.08
C LEU A 102 1.10 -23.40 -27.87
N ARG A 103 0.52 -24.56 -28.13
CA ARG A 103 1.20 -25.86 -28.02
C ARG A 103 2.52 -25.88 -28.78
N PHE A 104 2.56 -25.38 -30.02
CA PHE A 104 3.81 -25.32 -30.79
C PHE A 104 4.89 -24.43 -30.16
N ARG A 105 4.51 -23.42 -29.37
CA ARG A 105 5.43 -22.49 -28.69
C ARG A 105 5.96 -23.05 -27.38
N VAL A 106 5.12 -23.68 -26.56
CA VAL A 106 5.53 -24.23 -25.25
C VAL A 106 6.07 -25.66 -25.31
N MET A 107 5.58 -26.50 -26.23
CA MET A 107 6.02 -27.90 -26.37
C MET A 107 7.00 -28.04 -27.55
N THR A 108 8.16 -27.40 -27.42
CA THR A 108 9.22 -27.42 -28.46
C THR A 108 9.85 -28.80 -28.61
N ASP A 109 9.87 -29.58 -27.54
CA ASP A 109 10.30 -30.97 -27.44
C ASP A 109 9.45 -31.94 -28.28
N GLN A 110 8.16 -31.63 -28.47
CA GLN A 110 7.26 -32.45 -29.29
C GLN A 110 7.45 -32.26 -30.79
N ARG A 111 8.32 -31.33 -31.23
CA ARG A 111 8.58 -31.07 -32.65
C ARG A 111 9.35 -32.24 -33.28
N PRO A 112 9.15 -32.54 -34.58
CA PRO A 112 9.87 -33.61 -35.27
C PRO A 112 11.41 -33.49 -35.19
N SER A 113 11.93 -32.26 -35.19
CA SER A 113 13.37 -31.99 -35.04
C SER A 113 13.88 -32.33 -33.64
N ALA A 114 13.12 -32.02 -32.58
CA ALA A 114 13.49 -32.35 -31.21
C ALA A 114 13.41 -33.85 -30.95
N ARG A 115 12.40 -34.54 -31.51
CA ARG A 115 12.29 -36.01 -31.45
C ARG A 115 13.48 -36.74 -32.10
N LYS A 116 14.09 -36.17 -33.16
CA LYS A 116 15.27 -36.76 -33.80
C LYS A 116 16.52 -36.77 -32.92
N VAL A 117 16.58 -35.86 -31.95
CA VAL A 117 17.73 -35.69 -31.05
C VAL A 117 17.34 -36.04 -29.61
N GLU A 118 16.19 -36.68 -29.43
CA GLU A 118 15.63 -37.05 -28.10
C GLU A 118 15.59 -35.89 -27.10
N ALA A 119 15.46 -34.65 -27.60
CA ALA A 119 15.44 -33.46 -26.76
C ALA A 119 14.11 -33.37 -26.00
N THR A 120 14.17 -33.48 -24.68
CA THR A 120 13.02 -33.39 -23.77
C THR A 120 13.06 -32.11 -22.95
N THR A 121 11.90 -31.47 -22.76
CA THR A 121 11.78 -30.35 -21.84
C THR A 121 11.73 -30.90 -20.43
N VAL A 122 12.78 -30.65 -19.64
CA VAL A 122 12.85 -31.00 -18.22
C VAL A 122 12.58 -29.75 -17.39
N SER A 123 11.72 -29.85 -16.38
CA SER A 123 11.63 -28.80 -15.35
C SER A 123 12.95 -28.77 -14.57
N LEU A 124 13.43 -27.58 -14.21
CA LEU A 124 14.60 -27.45 -13.32
C LEU A 124 14.35 -28.16 -11.98
N ASP A 125 13.10 -28.18 -11.50
CA ASP A 125 12.71 -28.91 -10.29
C ASP A 125 12.82 -30.44 -10.48
N ALA A 126 12.56 -30.95 -11.68
CA ALA A 126 12.61 -32.38 -11.98
C ALA A 126 14.03 -32.93 -12.08
N ILE A 127 15.02 -32.08 -12.37
CA ILE A 127 16.45 -32.45 -12.42
C ILE A 127 17.00 -32.70 -11.01
N THR A 128 16.32 -32.19 -9.98
CA THR A 128 16.84 -32.19 -8.60
C THR A 128 16.39 -33.38 -7.75
N GLY A 129 15.53 -34.26 -8.26
CA GLY A 129 15.26 -35.56 -7.65
C GLY A 129 16.16 -36.63 -8.27
N GLY A 130 17.24 -37.03 -7.60
CA GLY A 130 17.95 -38.27 -7.96
C GLY A 130 17.01 -39.47 -7.87
N GLU A 131 17.37 -40.60 -8.48
CA GLU A 131 16.58 -41.85 -8.49
C GLU A 131 16.19 -42.32 -7.07
N ASP A 132 16.95 -41.89 -6.06
CA ASP A 132 16.75 -42.18 -4.63
C ASP A 132 15.96 -41.12 -3.85
N GLY A 133 15.50 -40.03 -4.48
CA GLY A 133 14.74 -38.96 -3.82
C GLY A 133 15.54 -38.09 -2.83
N GLU A 134 16.85 -38.29 -2.70
CA GLU A 134 17.75 -37.57 -1.78
C GLU A 134 18.47 -36.37 -2.43
N GLY A 135 17.96 -35.83 -3.53
CA GLY A 135 18.53 -34.62 -4.12
C GLY A 135 18.02 -33.35 -3.43
N LEU A 136 18.92 -32.55 -2.86
CA LEU A 136 18.62 -31.20 -2.43
C LEU A 136 18.15 -30.39 -3.65
N SER A 137 16.90 -29.90 -3.61
CA SER A 137 16.40 -28.96 -4.62
C SER A 137 17.37 -27.79 -4.78
N ILE A 138 17.64 -27.34 -6.01
CA ILE A 138 18.44 -26.13 -6.28
C ILE A 138 17.91 -24.94 -5.49
N LEU A 139 16.59 -24.85 -5.29
CA LEU A 139 15.97 -23.83 -4.44
C LEU A 139 16.37 -23.98 -2.97
N SER A 140 16.54 -25.20 -2.46
CA SER A 140 17.07 -25.47 -1.12
C SER A 140 18.56 -25.20 -1.01
N ALA A 141 19.32 -25.35 -2.10
CA ALA A 141 20.74 -25.00 -2.15
C ALA A 141 20.97 -23.49 -2.28
N ILE A 142 20.00 -22.74 -2.81
CA ILE A 142 20.00 -21.27 -2.92
C ILE A 142 19.34 -20.61 -1.69
N ALA A 143 18.57 -21.36 -0.90
CA ALA A 143 17.89 -20.84 0.28
C ALA A 143 18.92 -20.32 1.29
N ASP A 144 18.83 -19.03 1.59
CA ASP A 144 19.58 -18.38 2.64
C ASP A 144 18.79 -18.50 3.95
N GLU A 145 19.23 -19.39 4.83
CA GLU A 145 18.59 -19.69 6.12
C GLU A 145 18.50 -18.44 7.03
N ASP A 146 19.44 -17.50 6.89
CA ASP A 146 19.49 -16.26 7.68
C ASP A 146 18.61 -15.15 7.10
N ALA A 147 18.07 -15.31 5.88
CA ALA A 147 17.30 -14.26 5.21
C ALA A 147 16.05 -13.84 6.01
N LEU A 148 15.34 -14.80 6.60
CA LEU A 148 14.17 -14.52 7.43
C LEU A 148 14.56 -13.73 8.68
N GLY A 149 15.55 -14.22 9.43
CA GLY A 149 16.00 -13.57 10.67
C GLY A 149 16.53 -12.15 10.42
N ARG A 150 17.30 -11.94 9.34
CA ARG A 150 17.77 -10.59 8.95
C ARG A 150 16.62 -9.68 8.53
N THR A 151 15.61 -10.21 7.85
CA THR A 151 14.44 -9.43 7.43
C THR A 151 13.58 -9.04 8.63
N GLU A 152 13.34 -9.95 9.57
CA GLU A 152 12.59 -9.69 10.80
C GLU A 152 13.32 -8.70 11.70
N ALA A 153 14.63 -8.85 11.88
CA ALA A 153 15.45 -7.91 12.63
C ALA A 153 15.42 -6.51 11.98
N GLY A 154 15.60 -6.43 10.66
CA GLY A 154 15.54 -5.16 9.93
C GLY A 154 14.16 -4.49 9.99
N ALA A 155 13.09 -5.28 9.90
CA ALA A 155 11.72 -4.79 10.06
C ALA A 155 11.45 -4.28 11.48
N SER A 156 11.91 -5.02 12.49
CA SER A 156 11.83 -4.61 13.90
C SER A 156 12.58 -3.30 14.14
N ASP A 157 13.81 -3.17 13.66
CA ASP A 157 14.62 -1.95 13.78
C ASP A 157 13.97 -0.76 13.08
N TYR A 158 13.42 -0.98 11.88
CA TYR A 158 12.71 0.05 11.13
C TYR A 158 11.47 0.55 11.89
N LEU A 159 10.64 -0.38 12.39
CA LEU A 159 9.43 -0.05 13.13
C LEU A 159 9.76 0.65 14.46
N ALA A 160 10.81 0.21 15.16
CA ALA A 160 11.29 0.86 16.38
C ALA A 160 11.72 2.31 16.09
N LYS A 161 12.54 2.55 15.06
CA LYS A 161 12.94 3.91 14.66
C LYS A 161 11.75 4.78 14.26
N ALA A 162 10.81 4.23 13.50
CA ALA A 162 9.59 4.94 13.10
C ALA A 162 8.74 5.34 14.32
N ALA A 163 8.58 4.44 15.30
CA ALA A 163 7.87 4.72 16.54
C ALA A 163 8.57 5.79 17.39
N MET A 164 9.90 5.70 17.53
CA MET A 164 10.72 6.70 18.24
C MET A 164 10.59 8.09 17.61
N ASN A 165 10.63 8.18 16.28
CA ASN A 165 10.45 9.43 15.54
C ASN A 165 9.05 10.01 15.73
N ALA A 166 8.01 9.18 15.62
CA ALA A 166 6.63 9.62 15.82
C ALA A 166 6.39 10.12 17.25
N LEU A 167 6.95 9.46 18.26
CA LEU A 167 6.84 9.85 19.66
C LEU A 167 7.60 11.16 19.94
N THR A 168 8.77 11.33 19.32
CA THR A 168 9.55 12.58 19.42
C THR A 168 8.79 13.75 18.81
N GLU A 169 8.17 13.57 17.64
CA GLU A 169 7.38 14.62 17.01
C GLU A 169 6.16 15.00 17.86
N SER A 170 5.43 14.02 18.38
CA SER A 170 4.30 14.24 19.30
C SER A 170 4.73 15.00 20.57
N TYR A 171 5.90 14.67 21.12
CA TYR A 171 6.47 15.39 22.25
C TYR A 171 6.83 16.85 21.91
N VAL A 172 7.50 17.08 20.78
CA VAL A 172 7.84 18.44 20.31
C VAL A 172 6.58 19.26 20.07
N GLU A 173 5.55 18.67 19.47
CA GLU A 173 4.26 19.32 19.25
C GLU A 173 3.55 19.66 20.57
N HIS A 174 3.58 18.77 21.55
CA HIS A 174 3.06 19.03 22.90
C HIS A 174 3.77 20.21 23.57
N LEU A 175 5.11 20.26 23.49
CA LEU A 175 5.90 21.39 24.00
C LEU A 175 5.63 22.68 23.24
N ARG A 176 5.47 22.62 21.91
CA ARG A 176 5.13 23.78 21.07
C ARG A 176 3.78 24.35 21.47
N ASN A 177 2.75 23.51 21.62
CA ASN A 177 1.41 23.92 22.01
C ASN A 177 1.38 24.55 23.41
N SER A 178 2.04 23.91 24.40
CA SER A 178 2.12 24.46 25.75
C SER A 178 2.95 25.75 25.83
N GLY A 179 4.02 25.88 25.04
CA GLY A 179 4.81 27.11 24.89
C GLY A 179 4.00 28.25 24.30
N LEU A 180 3.30 28.01 23.19
CA LEU A 180 2.40 28.97 22.55
C LEU A 180 1.27 29.42 23.49
N GLU A 181 0.69 28.51 24.27
CA GLU A 181 -0.30 28.88 25.28
C GLU A 181 0.26 29.82 26.35
N ARG A 182 1.48 29.58 26.81
CA ARG A 182 2.14 30.46 27.80
C ARG A 182 2.41 31.85 27.24
N ILE A 183 2.93 31.93 26.01
CA ILE A 183 3.14 33.20 25.31
C ILE A 183 1.81 33.93 25.15
N ARG A 184 0.74 33.24 24.70
CA ARG A 184 -0.61 33.82 24.58
C ARG A 184 -1.15 34.34 25.92
N ARG A 185 -1.00 33.57 27.01
CA ARG A 185 -1.44 34.00 28.35
C ARG A 185 -0.65 35.21 28.85
N ARG A 186 0.67 35.25 28.61
CA ARG A 186 1.51 36.40 28.96
C ARG A 186 1.13 37.63 28.17
N ALA A 187 0.97 37.52 26.85
CA ALA A 187 0.52 38.60 25.98
C ALA A 187 -0.88 39.12 26.38
N HIS A 188 -1.79 38.21 26.77
CA HIS A 188 -3.10 38.57 27.29
C HIS A 188 -3.02 39.32 28.64
N ASN A 189 -2.14 38.90 29.54
CA ASN A 189 -1.97 39.53 30.85
C ASN A 189 -1.19 40.86 30.82
N ALA A 190 -0.32 41.03 29.82
CA ALA A 190 0.43 42.27 29.57
C ALA A 190 -0.44 43.35 28.90
N GLN A 191 -1.61 42.99 28.36
CA GLN A 191 -2.56 43.97 27.85
C GLN A 191 -3.06 44.85 29.01
N PRO A 192 -3.02 46.18 28.88
CA PRO A 192 -3.57 47.07 29.89
C PRO A 192 -5.05 46.75 30.09
N LYS A 193 -5.48 46.52 31.35
CA LYS A 193 -6.90 46.37 31.70
C LYS A 193 -7.64 47.57 31.11
N PRO A 194 -8.76 47.38 30.38
CA PRO A 194 -9.53 48.49 29.87
C PRO A 194 -9.93 49.37 31.07
N VAL A 195 -9.40 50.59 31.10
CA VAL A 195 -9.84 51.61 32.05
C VAL A 195 -11.35 51.75 31.81
N LYS A 196 -12.17 51.45 32.82
CA LYS A 196 -13.61 51.68 32.76
C LYS A 196 -13.81 53.19 32.63
N ALA A 197 -13.82 53.69 31.40
CA ALA A 197 -14.24 55.05 31.12
C ALA A 197 -15.70 55.17 31.58
N LYS A 198 -15.92 56.03 32.58
CA LYS A 198 -17.26 56.39 33.07
C LYS A 198 -18.04 56.87 31.84
N ARG A 199 -19.10 56.15 31.46
CA ARG A 199 -19.99 56.56 30.36
C ARG A 199 -20.51 57.95 30.69
N PRO A 200 -20.34 58.97 29.83
CA PRO A 200 -21.11 60.19 29.95
C PRO A 200 -22.58 59.87 29.63
N ASP A 201 -23.50 60.42 30.41
CA ASP A 201 -24.94 60.09 30.37
C ASP A 201 -25.66 60.48 29.06
N ASN A 202 -24.95 61.05 28.07
CA ASN A 202 -25.52 61.48 26.80
C ASN A 202 -24.70 60.93 25.62
N ALA A 203 -24.97 59.69 25.21
CA ALA A 203 -24.56 59.18 23.90
C ALA A 203 -25.42 57.96 23.49
N ALA A 204 -26.61 58.24 22.96
CA ALA A 204 -27.28 57.29 22.08
C ALA A 204 -26.47 57.19 20.77
N ALA A 205 -26.24 55.95 20.31
CA ALA A 205 -25.72 55.60 18.98
C ALA A 205 -24.21 55.66 18.69
N ALA A 206 -23.35 55.11 19.57
CA ALA A 206 -22.03 54.65 19.16
C ALA A 206 -22.00 53.11 19.01
N PRO A 207 -21.52 52.54 17.88
CA PRO A 207 -21.42 51.10 17.70
C PRO A 207 -20.42 50.50 18.71
N PRO A 208 -20.59 49.24 19.14
CA PRO A 208 -19.71 48.62 20.11
C PRO A 208 -18.28 48.59 19.56
N VAL A 209 -17.35 49.19 20.29
CA VAL A 209 -15.91 49.15 20.01
C VAL A 209 -15.52 47.68 19.81
N ARG A 210 -15.09 47.34 18.59
CA ARG A 210 -14.61 46.00 18.25
C ARG A 210 -13.53 45.63 19.26
N ARG A 211 -13.73 44.50 19.96
CA ARG A 211 -12.70 43.90 20.82
C ARG A 211 -11.39 43.87 20.02
N PRO A 212 -10.26 44.33 20.57
CA PRO A 212 -9.00 44.18 19.87
C PRO A 212 -8.83 42.69 19.55
N GLY A 213 -8.53 42.40 18.28
CA GLY A 213 -8.17 41.06 17.85
C GLY A 213 -7.04 40.51 18.72
N ARG A 214 -6.89 39.18 18.76
CA ARG A 214 -5.83 38.50 19.52
C ARG A 214 -4.52 39.27 19.36
N ALA A 215 -3.89 39.62 20.49
CA ALA A 215 -2.62 40.33 20.48
C ALA A 215 -1.62 39.60 19.56
N PRO A 216 -0.91 40.30 18.66
CA PRO A 216 0.13 39.68 17.85
C PRO A 216 1.19 39.09 18.79
N LEU A 217 1.59 37.84 18.52
CA LEU A 217 2.67 37.19 19.26
C LEU A 217 3.99 37.85 18.87
N ASP A 218 4.86 38.07 19.85
CA ASP A 218 6.19 38.62 19.60
C ASP A 218 7.02 37.61 18.79
N PRO A 219 7.54 37.96 17.60
CA PRO A 219 8.37 37.07 16.80
C PRO A 219 9.65 36.63 17.52
N ALA A 220 10.22 37.44 18.42
CA ALA A 220 11.43 37.08 19.16
C ALA A 220 11.17 35.91 20.14
N GLU A 221 10.07 35.97 20.90
CA GLU A 221 9.69 34.89 21.82
C GLU A 221 9.36 33.58 21.07
N LEU A 222 8.85 33.66 19.85
CA LEU A 222 8.63 32.49 18.99
C LEU A 222 9.95 31.85 18.54
N THR A 223 10.91 32.65 18.10
CA THR A 223 12.23 32.12 17.69
C THR A 223 12.99 31.47 18.85
N GLU A 224 12.91 32.04 20.06
CA GLU A 224 13.52 31.44 21.25
C GLU A 224 12.84 30.11 21.63
N LEU A 225 11.52 30.04 21.50
CA LEU A 225 10.77 28.80 21.71
C LEU A 225 11.22 27.71 20.73
N GLU A 226 11.35 28.03 19.44
CA GLU A 226 11.79 27.07 18.41
C GLU A 226 13.22 26.58 18.66
N GLN A 227 14.16 27.45 19.00
CA GLN A 227 15.53 27.07 19.35
C GLN A 227 15.56 26.12 20.56
N ARG A 228 14.72 26.38 21.57
CA ARG A 228 14.63 25.52 22.75
C ARG A 228 13.99 24.16 22.43
N LEU A 229 13.00 24.12 21.54
CA LEU A 229 12.38 22.88 21.08
C LEU A 229 13.40 22.03 20.32
N GLU A 230 14.19 22.66 19.45
CA GLU A 230 15.25 21.99 18.69
C GLU A 230 16.33 21.41 19.61
N HIS A 231 16.78 22.17 20.62
CA HIS A 231 17.72 21.66 21.62
C HIS A 231 17.13 20.46 22.40
N ASN A 232 15.87 20.53 22.82
CA ASN A 232 15.21 19.40 23.50
C ASN A 232 15.08 18.17 22.60
N ARG A 233 14.81 18.36 21.30
CA ARG A 233 14.76 17.30 20.30
C ARG A 233 16.10 16.57 20.21
N GLN A 234 17.19 17.31 20.07
CA GLN A 234 18.55 16.75 20.02
C GLN A 234 18.93 15.99 21.29
N VAL A 235 18.55 16.50 22.47
CA VAL A 235 18.75 15.79 23.75
C VAL A 235 18.00 14.46 23.79
N VAL A 236 16.77 14.41 23.29
CA VAL A 236 15.94 13.20 23.25
C VAL A 236 16.53 12.20 22.25
N GLU A 237 16.79 12.62 21.02
CA GLU A 237 17.33 11.76 19.96
C GLU A 237 18.72 11.19 20.31
N GLY A 238 19.58 11.98 20.96
CA GLY A 238 20.93 11.53 21.34
C GLY A 238 20.99 10.68 22.60
N ARG A 239 20.15 10.94 23.61
CA ARG A 239 20.27 10.28 24.94
C ARG A 239 19.21 9.23 25.22
N LEU A 240 17.99 9.39 24.71
CA LEU A 240 16.91 8.43 24.97
C LEU A 240 16.83 7.34 23.90
N PHE A 241 17.19 7.67 22.66
CA PHE A 241 17.10 6.74 21.53
C PHE A 241 18.44 6.37 20.90
N GLU A 242 19.53 7.06 21.26
CA GLU A 242 20.87 6.84 20.68
C GLU A 242 20.88 6.92 19.15
N THR A 243 19.89 7.61 18.56
CA THR A 243 19.67 7.73 17.11
C THR A 243 20.48 8.87 16.48
N ALA A 244 20.95 9.81 17.31
CA ALA A 244 21.80 10.92 16.89
C ALA A 244 23.11 10.91 17.70
N PRO A 245 24.21 11.47 17.17
CA PRO A 245 25.44 11.65 17.95
C PRO A 245 25.11 12.37 19.27
N PRO A 246 25.67 11.92 20.41
CA PRO A 246 25.47 12.62 21.66
C PRO A 246 25.95 14.07 21.49
N LEU A 247 25.14 15.02 21.99
CA LEU A 247 25.49 16.43 22.00
C LEU A 247 26.91 16.59 22.58
N ASP A 248 27.79 17.23 21.81
CA ASP A 248 29.15 17.57 22.24
C ASP A 248 29.07 18.69 23.29
N LEU A 249 28.79 18.27 24.52
CA LEU A 249 28.89 19.09 25.70
C LEU A 249 30.36 19.03 26.07
N GLY A 250 31.15 19.99 25.54
CA GLY A 250 32.57 20.15 25.87
C GLY A 250 32.83 20.03 27.37
N GLU A 251 34.09 19.81 27.76
CA GLU A 251 34.48 19.58 29.15
C GLU A 251 34.22 20.82 30.04
N ASP A 252 32.97 21.01 30.45
CA ASP A 252 32.61 21.94 31.50
C ASP A 252 33.16 21.41 32.82
N GLU A 253 34.15 22.10 33.40
CA GLU A 253 34.80 21.78 34.69
C GLU A 253 33.81 21.56 35.86
N THR A 254 32.54 21.95 35.70
CA THR A 254 31.49 21.88 36.72
C THR A 254 30.47 20.76 36.52
N GLY A 255 30.46 20.07 35.38
CA GLY A 255 29.50 18.98 35.08
C GLY A 255 28.02 19.41 35.00
N LEU A 256 27.72 20.71 35.15
CA LEU A 256 26.35 21.24 35.24
C LEU A 256 25.57 21.08 33.93
N ALA A 257 26.23 21.17 32.77
CA ALA A 257 25.58 20.95 31.48
C ALA A 257 25.10 19.50 31.30
N ARG A 258 25.91 18.51 31.70
CA ARG A 258 25.54 17.08 31.64
C ARG A 258 24.35 16.76 32.55
N GLU A 259 24.29 17.38 33.72
CA GLU A 259 23.17 17.21 34.66
C GLU A 259 21.89 17.90 34.14
N ARG A 260 21.99 19.09 33.53
CA ARG A 260 20.84 19.73 32.87
C ARG A 260 20.27 18.85 31.76
N VAL A 261 21.12 18.29 30.90
CA VAL A 261 20.72 17.36 29.84
C VAL A 261 20.07 16.10 30.42
N ARG A 262 20.53 15.62 31.59
CA ARG A 262 19.90 14.49 32.30
C ARG A 262 18.50 14.81 32.77
N GLN A 263 18.31 15.99 33.34
CA GLN A 263 17.00 16.43 33.81
C GLN A 263 16.02 16.65 32.67
N VAL A 264 16.48 17.21 31.54
CA VAL A 264 15.68 17.35 30.32
C VAL A 264 15.24 15.98 29.81
N ALA A 265 16.17 15.03 29.65
CA ALA A 265 15.85 13.67 29.21
C ALA A 265 14.91 12.95 30.18
N LYS A 266 15.11 13.06 31.50
CA LYS A 266 14.23 12.46 32.51
C LYS A 266 12.80 13.02 32.44
N ARG A 267 12.66 14.34 32.22
CA ARG A 267 11.35 14.98 32.04
C ARG A 267 10.70 14.56 30.73
N ALA A 268 11.47 14.54 29.64
CA ALA A 268 11.02 14.11 28.32
C ALA A 268 10.49 12.67 28.35
N ALA A 269 11.24 11.74 28.96
CA ALA A 269 10.82 10.34 29.12
C ALA A 269 9.48 10.21 29.85
N LYS A 270 9.27 11.00 30.92
CA LYS A 270 8.00 11.02 31.65
C LYS A 270 6.85 11.53 30.76
N THR A 271 7.04 12.67 30.10
CA THR A 271 5.99 13.25 29.23
C THR A 271 5.69 12.37 28.01
N MET A 272 6.70 11.74 27.43
CA MET A 272 6.53 10.81 26.30
C MET A 272 5.80 9.54 26.71
N SER A 273 6.10 9.02 27.90
CA SER A 273 5.33 7.93 28.51
C SER A 273 3.85 8.30 28.65
N ASP A 274 3.55 9.49 29.16
CA ASP A 274 2.16 9.94 29.33
C ASP A 274 1.45 10.13 27.97
N LEU A 275 2.15 10.68 26.97
CA LEU A 275 1.64 10.83 25.60
C LEU A 275 1.39 9.48 24.90
N ALA A 276 2.27 8.50 25.10
CA ALA A 276 2.13 7.16 24.54
C ALA A 276 0.89 6.41 25.10
N VAL A 277 0.48 6.70 26.33
CA VAL A 277 -0.76 6.16 26.91
C VAL A 277 -2.01 6.81 26.30
N MET A 278 -1.92 8.07 25.86
CA MET A 278 -3.05 8.83 25.35
C MET A 278 -3.29 8.66 23.84
N ASP A 279 -2.24 8.36 23.06
CA ASP A 279 -2.34 8.27 21.60
C ASP A 279 -2.61 6.82 21.14
N PRO A 280 -3.72 6.56 20.41
CA PRO A 280 -4.08 5.23 19.90
C PRO A 280 -2.99 4.53 19.09
N ARG A 281 -2.08 5.30 18.48
CA ARG A 281 -0.96 4.76 17.68
C ARG A 281 0.02 3.94 18.51
N PHE A 282 0.08 4.16 19.82
CA PHE A 282 1.02 3.49 20.73
C PHE A 282 0.33 2.54 21.72
N SER A 283 -0.96 2.21 21.52
CA SER A 283 -1.72 1.34 22.43
C SER A 283 -1.05 -0.02 22.66
N LEU A 284 -0.53 -0.64 21.59
CA LEU A 284 0.23 -1.90 21.65
C LEU A 284 1.49 -1.78 22.53
N MET A 285 2.16 -0.62 22.55
CA MET A 285 3.32 -0.40 23.42
C MET A 285 2.93 -0.17 24.87
N ALA A 286 1.78 0.48 25.12
CA ALA A 286 1.22 0.64 26.45
C ALA A 286 0.80 -0.71 27.05
N GLU A 287 0.17 -1.58 26.26
CA GLU A 287 -0.20 -2.95 26.63
C GLU A 287 1.04 -3.81 26.93
N TYR A 288 2.08 -3.73 26.08
CA TYR A 288 3.34 -4.45 26.31
C TYR A 288 4.04 -4.02 27.60
N ARG A 289 4.03 -2.72 27.92
CA ARG A 289 4.57 -2.20 29.18
C ARG A 289 3.78 -2.71 30.39
N GLN A 290 2.46 -2.74 30.30
CA GLN A 290 1.61 -3.27 31.38
C GLN A 290 1.89 -4.77 31.59
N ALA A 291 2.06 -5.53 30.51
CA ALA A 291 2.44 -6.95 30.57
C ALA A 291 3.82 -7.16 31.22
N MET A 292 4.82 -6.35 30.86
CA MET A 292 6.16 -6.36 31.47
C MET A 292 6.14 -6.02 32.97
N LEU A 293 5.36 -5.01 33.36
CA LEU A 293 5.22 -4.61 34.78
C LEU A 293 4.41 -5.61 35.60
N ALA A 294 3.52 -6.39 34.98
CA ALA A 294 2.77 -7.46 35.64
C ALA A 294 3.56 -8.78 35.76
N ALA A 295 4.64 -8.93 34.98
CA ALA A 295 5.54 -10.09 35.01
C ALA A 295 6.69 -9.96 36.03
N HIS A 296 6.79 -8.81 36.71
CA HIS A 296 7.75 -8.50 37.77
C HIS A 296 7.03 -8.21 39.09
#